data_AF-A0A0C9VI91-F1
#
_entry.id   AF-A0A0C9VI91-F1
#
_cell.length_a   1.000
_cell.length_b   1.000
_cell.length_c   1.000
_cell.angle_alpha   90.00
_cell.angle_beta   90.00
_cell.angle_gamma   90.00
#
_symmetry.space_group_name_H-M   'P 1'
#
loop_
_entity.id
_entity.type
_entity.pdbx_description
1 polymer ?
#
loop_
_entity_poly.entity_id
_entity_poly.type
_entity_poly.pdbx_seq_one_letter_code
_entity_poly.pdbx_strand_id
1 'polypeptide(L)'
;MYSQLYLDPKYHISDLEWQVLQDIYDILEPLHAVQTLMGAEMTPMAPLYFPFYFGLITALEKKCSEPRYAYLNEVFRAAISKLKEHLDDMRFSKAVILSTIIHPALRFRWFKENWPQHHLHEAQRIILREVSD
;
A
#
# COMPACT_ATOMS: atom_id res chain seq x y z
N MET A 1 39.18 -6.32 -0.39
CA MET A 1 39.73 -6.48 -1.74
C MET A 1 38.95 -7.60 -2.43
N TYR A 2 37.71 -7.31 -2.83
CA TYR A 2 36.90 -8.26 -3.59
C TYR A 2 37.13 -8.01 -5.07
N SER A 3 37.64 -9.06 -5.68
CA SER A 3 37.96 -9.27 -7.08
C SER A 3 36.98 -8.59 -8.01
N GLN A 4 37.53 -7.83 -8.96
CA GLN A 4 36.88 -7.48 -10.22
C GLN A 4 36.42 -8.78 -10.89
N LEU A 5 35.19 -9.21 -10.61
CA LEU A 5 34.48 -10.09 -11.53
C LEU A 5 34.28 -9.26 -12.80
N TYR A 6 35.09 -9.56 -13.81
CA TYR A 6 34.83 -9.14 -15.18
C TYR A 6 33.52 -9.80 -15.62
N LEU A 7 32.41 -9.15 -15.30
CA LEU A 7 31.13 -9.41 -15.95
C LEU A 7 31.36 -9.16 -17.45
N ASP A 8 30.97 -10.15 -18.26
CA ASP A 8 30.87 -10.00 -19.72
C ASP A 8 30.22 -8.63 -20.03
N PRO A 9 30.73 -7.81 -20.97
CA PRO A 9 30.21 -6.46 -21.25
C PRO A 9 28.69 -6.39 -21.45
N LYS A 10 28.05 -7.52 -21.78
CA LYS A 10 26.58 -7.67 -21.81
C LYS A 10 25.88 -7.50 -20.45
N TYR A 11 26.56 -7.73 -19.33
CA TYR A 11 26.04 -7.64 -17.96
C TYR A 11 26.63 -6.45 -17.18
N HIS A 12 27.28 -5.51 -17.87
CA HIS A 12 27.79 -4.30 -17.24
C HIS A 12 26.65 -3.29 -17.08
N ILE A 13 26.24 -3.06 -15.83
CA ILE A 13 25.26 -2.03 -15.46
C ILE A 13 26.04 -0.72 -15.29
N SER A 14 25.70 0.28 -16.10
CA SER A 14 26.23 1.63 -15.98
C SER A 14 25.78 2.33 -14.69
N ASP A 15 26.48 3.39 -14.30
CA ASP A 15 26.10 4.17 -13.11
C ASP A 15 24.67 4.73 -13.21
N LEU A 16 24.23 5.10 -14.42
CA LEU A 16 22.86 5.56 -14.66
C LEU A 16 21.85 4.44 -14.47
N GLU A 17 22.11 3.25 -15.00
CA GLU A 17 21.22 2.09 -14.82
C GLU A 17 21.16 1.67 -13.35
N TRP A 18 22.27 1.77 -12.61
CA TRP A 18 22.27 1.58 -11.16
C TRP A 18 21.42 2.61 -10.42
N GLN A 19 21.47 3.87 -10.83
CA GLN A 19 20.61 4.92 -10.25
C GLN A 19 19.14 4.65 -10.53
N VAL A 20 18.79 4.29 -11.77
CA VAL A 20 17.42 3.92 -12.12
C VAL A 20 16.95 2.70 -11.31
N LEU A 21 17.82 1.69 -11.14
CA LEU A 21 17.49 0.51 -10.34
C LEU A 21 17.25 0.86 -8.87
N GLN A 22 18.03 1.79 -8.30
CA GLN A 22 17.80 2.27 -6.94
C GLN A 22 16.49 3.06 -6.84
N ASP A 23 16.19 3.92 -7.81
CA ASP A 23 14.92 4.64 -7.83
C ASP A 23 13.72 3.69 -7.95
N ILE A 24 13.84 2.60 -8.72
CA ILE A 24 12.81 1.54 -8.78
C ILE A 24 12.72 0.80 -7.44
N TYR A 25 13.85 0.47 -6.82
CA TYR A 25 13.88 -0.18 -5.52
C TYR A 25 13.18 0.69 -4.46
N ASP A 26 13.42 2.00 -4.45
CA ASP A 26 12.76 2.95 -3.55
C ASP A 26 11.22 2.91 -3.68
N ILE A 27 10.69 2.60 -4.87
CA ILE A 27 9.25 2.46 -5.11
C ILE A 27 8.73 1.12 -4.57
N LEU A 28 9.48 0.05 -4.81
CA LEU A 28 9.07 -1.32 -4.49
C LEU A 28 9.25 -1.69 -3.02
N GLU A 29 10.22 -1.10 -2.32
CA GLU A 29 10.55 -1.45 -0.95
C GLU A 29 9.36 -1.29 0.02
N PRO A 30 8.60 -0.18 0.03
CA PRO A 30 7.45 -0.05 0.93
C PRO A 30 6.34 -1.05 0.60
N LEU A 31 6.13 -1.34 -0.69
CA LEU A 31 5.13 -2.31 -1.16
C LEU A 31 5.50 -3.71 -0.68
N HIS A 32 6.77 -4.08 -0.84
CA HIS A 32 7.30 -5.35 -0.40
C HIS A 32 7.23 -5.51 1.13
N ALA A 33 7.56 -4.46 1.88
CA ALA A 33 7.48 -4.46 3.33
C ALA A 33 6.04 -4.73 3.82
N VAL A 34 5.06 -4.01 3.25
CA VAL A 34 3.64 -4.23 3.59
C VAL A 34 3.17 -5.62 3.16
N GLN A 35 3.53 -6.08 1.95
CA GLN A 35 3.16 -7.42 1.49
C GLN A 35 3.71 -8.51 2.41
N THR A 36 4.98 -8.39 2.82
CA THR A 36 5.63 -9.33 3.73
C THR A 36 4.96 -9.32 5.10
N LEU A 37 4.66 -8.13 5.63
CA LEU A 37 3.96 -7.98 6.90
C LEU A 37 2.54 -8.56 6.84
N MET A 38 1.82 -8.33 5.75
CA MET A 38 0.44 -8.82 5.57
C MET A 38 0.38 -10.34 5.32
N GLY A 39 1.43 -10.91 4.72
CA GLY A 39 1.58 -12.34 4.50
C GLY A 39 2.09 -13.11 5.72
N ALA A 40 2.50 -12.43 6.79
CA ALA A 40 2.96 -13.09 8.00
C ALA A 40 1.78 -13.72 8.76
N GLU A 41 1.78 -15.05 8.88
CA GLU A 41 0.64 -15.86 9.35
C GLU A 41 0.21 -15.60 10.82
N MET A 42 1.05 -14.94 11.62
CA MET A 42 0.88 -14.88 13.08
C MET A 42 -0.04 -13.74 13.56
N THR A 43 -0.34 -12.75 12.71
CA THR A 43 -1.13 -11.57 13.13
C THR A 43 -2.38 -11.42 12.26
N PRO A 44 -3.57 -11.20 12.82
CA PRO A 44 -4.74 -10.85 12.02
C PRO A 44 -4.53 -9.49 11.34
N MET A 45 -4.27 -9.50 10.03
CA MET A 45 -3.94 -8.28 9.25
C MET A 45 -5.16 -7.59 8.66
N ALA A 46 -6.34 -8.23 8.74
CA ALA A 46 -7.59 -7.68 8.22
C ALA A 46 -7.94 -6.27 8.75
N PRO A 47 -7.75 -5.93 10.05
CA PRO A 47 -7.99 -4.57 10.54
C PRO A 47 -7.05 -3.52 9.93
N LEU A 48 -5.85 -3.95 9.54
CA LEU A 48 -4.79 -3.07 9.03
C LEU A 48 -4.86 -2.91 7.52
N TYR A 49 -5.77 -3.61 6.84
CA TYR A 49 -5.95 -3.52 5.40
C TYR A 49 -6.14 -2.08 4.95
N PHE A 50 -7.15 -1.37 5.46
CA PHE A 50 -7.37 0.02 5.03
C PHE A 50 -6.23 0.96 5.43
N PRO A 51 -5.73 0.95 6.68
CA PRO A 51 -4.56 1.76 7.06
C PRO A 51 -3.35 1.59 6.13
N PHE A 52 -3.01 0.35 5.76
CA PHE A 52 -1.84 0.08 4.93
C PHE A 52 -2.01 0.53 3.49
N TYR A 53 -3.16 0.26 2.86
CA TYR A 53 -3.39 0.71 1.50
C TYR A 53 -3.43 2.24 1.41
N PHE A 54 -4.09 2.92 2.34
CA PHE A 54 -4.07 4.39 2.41
C PHE A 54 -2.66 4.93 2.64
N GLY A 55 -1.90 4.31 3.55
CA GLY A 55 -0.51 4.69 3.84
C GLY A 55 0.41 4.54 2.61
N LEU A 56 0.31 3.41 1.91
CA LEU A 56 1.08 3.14 0.69
C LEU A 56 0.73 4.13 -0.43
N ILE A 57 -0.56 4.36 -0.68
CA ILE A 57 -1.02 5.33 -1.68
C ILE A 57 -0.46 6.72 -1.35
N THR A 58 -0.57 7.15 -0.09
CA THR A 58 -0.05 8.46 0.35
C THR A 58 1.46 8.57 0.18
N ALA A 59 2.21 7.51 0.53
CA ALA A 59 3.66 7.48 0.39
C ALA A 59 4.09 7.54 -1.09
N LEU A 60 3.42 6.81 -1.97
CA LEU A 60 3.68 6.82 -3.41
C LEU A 60 3.28 8.15 -4.05
N GLU A 61 2.15 8.74 -3.67
CA GLU A 61 1.71 10.06 -4.15
C GLU A 61 2.72 11.14 -3.75
N LYS A 62 3.25 11.08 -2.51
CA LYS A 62 4.32 11.97 -2.06
C LYS A 62 5.58 11.80 -2.91
N LYS A 63 6.09 10.57 -3.09
CA LYS A 63 7.28 10.32 -3.92
C LYS A 63 7.09 10.74 -5.38
N CYS A 64 5.91 10.48 -5.96
CA CYS A 64 5.58 10.88 -7.32
C CYS A 64 5.65 12.41 -7.53
N SER A 65 5.44 13.20 -6.47
CA SER A 65 5.55 14.66 -6.54
C SER A 65 7.00 15.18 -6.53
N GLU A 66 7.99 14.34 -6.23
CA GLU A 66 9.39 14.74 -6.17
C GLU A 66 10.03 14.82 -7.56
N PRO A 67 10.70 15.94 -7.93
CA PRO A 67 11.26 16.12 -9.28
C PRO A 67 12.25 15.03 -9.71
N ARG A 68 12.98 14.42 -8.76
CA ARG A 68 13.90 13.31 -8.99
C ARG A 68 13.22 12.13 -9.70
N TYR A 69 11.97 11.87 -9.35
CA TYR A 69 11.22 10.71 -9.83
C TYR A 69 10.30 11.02 -11.02
N ALA A 70 10.38 12.21 -11.61
CA ALA A 70 9.47 12.64 -12.68
C ALA A 70 9.47 11.68 -13.89
N TYR A 71 10.62 11.06 -14.20
CA TYR A 71 10.75 10.10 -15.29
C TYR A 71 10.07 8.74 -15.00
N LEU A 72 9.72 8.48 -13.74
CA LEU A 72 9.00 7.28 -13.28
C LEU A 72 7.51 7.54 -12.99
N ASN A 73 6.99 8.72 -13.32
CA ASN A 73 5.60 9.09 -12.99
C ASN A 73 4.56 8.07 -13.47
N GLU A 74 4.74 7.49 -14.66
CA GLU A 74 3.83 6.45 -15.17
C GLU A 74 3.89 5.16 -14.33
N VAL A 75 5.06 4.81 -13.79
CA VAL A 75 5.24 3.68 -12.87
C VAL A 75 4.50 3.94 -11.56
N PHE A 76 4.66 5.14 -10.98
CA PHE A 76 3.91 5.53 -9.77
C PHE A 76 2.40 5.49 -10.00
N ARG A 77 1.92 6.04 -11.12
CA ARG A 77 0.49 6.03 -11.48
C ARG A 77 -0.05 4.62 -11.60
N ALA A 78 0.68 3.72 -12.26
CA ALA A 78 0.30 2.32 -12.37
C ALA A 78 0.20 1.64 -10.99
N ALA A 79 1.21 1.84 -10.13
CA ALA A 79 1.22 1.29 -8.78
C ALA A 79 0.06 1.81 -7.91
N ILE A 80 -0.15 3.14 -7.89
CA ILE A 80 -1.24 3.78 -7.15
C ILE A 80 -2.60 3.31 -7.67
N SER A 81 -2.77 3.21 -8.99
CA SER A 81 -4.01 2.72 -9.60
C SER A 81 -4.33 1.31 -9.14
N LYS A 82 -3.34 0.40 -9.14
CA LYS A 82 -3.52 -0.98 -8.69
C LYS A 82 -3.88 -1.07 -7.20
N LEU A 83 -3.25 -0.25 -6.35
CA LEU A 83 -3.61 -0.19 -4.93
C LEU A 83 -5.04 0.31 -4.71
N LYS A 84 -5.47 1.32 -5.49
CA LYS A 84 -6.84 1.84 -5.43
C LYS A 84 -7.87 0.80 -5.89
N GLU A 85 -7.58 0.05 -6.96
CA GLU A 85 -8.43 -1.07 -7.41
C GLU A 85 -8.65 -2.10 -6.30
N HIS A 86 -7.58 -2.56 -5.66
CA HIS A 86 -7.68 -3.51 -4.54
C HIS A 86 -8.43 -2.94 -3.34
N LEU A 87 -8.19 -1.67 -3.01
CA LEU A 87 -8.91 -0.97 -1.95
C LEU A 87 -10.42 -0.92 -2.24
N ASP A 88 -10.80 -0.75 -3.50
CA ASP A 88 -12.19 -0.66 -3.96
C ASP A 88 -12.88 -2.02 -3.88
N ASP A 89 -12.20 -3.10 -4.29
CA ASP A 89 -12.70 -4.47 -4.18
C ASP A 89 -13.04 -4.85 -2.73
N MET A 90 -12.21 -4.40 -1.78
CA MET A 90 -12.37 -4.73 -0.36
C MET A 90 -13.12 -3.65 0.44
N ARG A 91 -13.53 -2.55 -0.20
CA ARG A 91 -14.10 -1.36 0.46
C ARG A 91 -15.27 -1.71 1.37
N PHE A 92 -16.15 -2.62 0.96
CA PHE A 92 -17.32 -3.04 1.74
C PHE A 92 -17.24 -4.49 2.21
N SER A 93 -16.04 -5.05 2.28
CA SER A 93 -15.82 -6.36 2.87
C SER A 93 -16.23 -6.31 4.35
N LYS A 94 -17.26 -7.08 4.70
CA LYS A 94 -17.76 -7.19 6.08
C LYS A 94 -16.64 -7.59 7.04
N ALA A 95 -15.82 -8.56 6.65
CA ALA A 95 -14.70 -9.03 7.46
C ALA A 95 -13.69 -7.92 7.76
N VAL A 96 -13.34 -7.11 6.76
CA VAL A 96 -12.40 -5.99 6.92
C VAL A 96 -13.01 -4.89 7.77
N ILE A 97 -14.27 -4.51 7.51
CA ILE A 97 -14.98 -3.48 8.29
C ILE A 97 -15.11 -3.91 9.76
N LEU A 98 -15.62 -5.13 10.01
CA LEU A 98 -15.83 -5.65 11.36
C LEU A 98 -14.50 -5.78 12.12
N SER A 99 -13.47 -6.34 11.49
CA SER A 99 -12.15 -6.46 12.12
C SER A 99 -11.54 -5.09 12.44
N THR A 100 -11.71 -4.09 11.58
CA THR A 100 -11.27 -2.70 11.83
C THR A 100 -11.98 -2.07 13.02
N ILE A 101 -13.30 -2.26 13.17
CA ILE A 101 -14.03 -1.63 14.29
C ILE A 101 -13.74 -2.29 15.64
N ILE A 102 -13.47 -3.60 15.66
CA ILE A 102 -13.12 -4.34 16.88
C ILE A 102 -11.69 -3.96 17.32
N HIS A 103 -10.82 -3.57 16.37
CA HIS A 103 -9.46 -3.18 16.69
C HIS A 103 -9.41 -1.92 17.56
N PRO A 104 -8.88 -1.99 18.79
CA PRO A 104 -9.04 -0.94 19.80
C PRO A 104 -8.34 0.38 19.44
N ALA A 105 -7.31 0.34 18.60
CA ALA A 105 -6.62 1.55 18.14
C ALA A 105 -7.29 2.25 16.95
N LEU A 106 -8.11 1.52 16.16
CA LEU A 106 -8.72 2.05 14.94
C LEU A 106 -10.17 2.43 15.21
N ARG A 107 -10.99 1.42 15.57
CA ARG A 107 -12.43 1.55 15.83
C ARG A 107 -13.15 2.21 14.64
N PHE A 108 -14.37 2.69 14.89
CA PHE A 108 -15.08 3.50 13.90
C PHE A 108 -14.45 4.89 13.67
N ARG A 109 -13.50 5.31 14.52
CA ARG A 109 -12.79 6.58 14.40
C ARG A 109 -11.96 6.64 13.12
N TRP A 110 -11.25 5.55 12.79
CA TRP A 110 -10.42 5.50 11.58
C TRP A 110 -11.23 5.79 10.32
N PHE A 111 -12.42 5.21 10.17
CA PHE A 111 -13.31 5.49 9.04
C PHE A 111 -13.70 6.96 8.98
N LYS A 112 -14.12 7.56 10.11
CA LYS A 112 -14.51 8.98 10.15
C LYS A 112 -13.40 9.93 9.69
N GLU A 113 -12.14 9.58 9.97
CA GLU A 113 -10.99 10.41 9.64
C GLU A 113 -10.51 10.21 8.19
N ASN A 114 -10.74 9.03 7.59
CA ASN A 114 -10.12 8.66 6.30
C ASN A 114 -11.11 8.43 5.16
N TRP A 115 -12.40 8.27 5.44
CA TRP A 115 -13.42 8.02 4.41
C TRP A 115 -14.34 9.21 4.18
N PRO A 116 -14.83 9.38 2.94
CA PRO A 116 -15.85 10.38 2.66
C PRO A 116 -17.18 9.99 3.30
N GLN A 117 -17.98 11.00 3.65
CA GLN A 117 -19.19 10.84 4.46
C GLN A 117 -20.20 9.82 3.91
N HIS A 118 -20.35 9.73 2.59
CA HIS A 118 -21.27 8.79 1.96
C HIS A 118 -20.88 7.32 2.18
N HIS A 119 -19.58 6.98 2.30
CA HIS A 119 -19.15 5.62 2.64
C HIS A 119 -19.35 5.28 4.12
N LEU A 120 -19.32 6.27 5.01
CA LEU A 120 -19.53 6.05 6.45
C LEU A 120 -20.92 5.49 6.74
N HIS A 121 -21.95 5.99 6.03
CA HIS A 121 -23.31 5.51 6.16
C HIS A 121 -23.44 4.02 5.78
N GLU A 122 -22.75 3.59 4.73
CA GLU A 122 -22.75 2.20 4.31
C GLU A 122 -22.04 1.30 5.33
N ALA A 123 -20.87 1.72 5.81
CA ALA A 123 -20.15 1.00 6.85
C ALA A 123 -20.99 0.85 8.13
N GLN A 124 -21.67 1.91 8.57
CA GLN A 124 -22.58 1.86 9.72
C GLN A 124 -23.72 0.87 9.50
N ARG A 125 -24.32 0.83 8.31
CA ARG A 125 -25.39 -0.12 7.99
C ARG A 125 -24.90 -1.56 8.09
N ILE A 126 -23.71 -1.85 7.55
CA ILE A 126 -23.10 -3.18 7.65
C ILE A 126 -22.87 -3.56 9.11
N ILE A 127 -22.29 -2.66 9.91
CA ILE A 127 -22.01 -2.92 11.32
C ILE A 127 -23.30 -3.19 12.10
N LEU A 128 -24.32 -2.33 11.95
CA LEU A 128 -25.58 -2.48 12.67
C LEU A 128 -26.30 -3.78 12.31
N ARG A 129 -26.26 -4.18 11.04
CA ARG A 129 -26.87 -5.43 10.59
C ARG A 129 -26.22 -6.64 11.27
N GLU A 130 -24.89 -6.71 11.25
CA GLU A 130 -24.16 -7.89 11.75
C GLU A 130 -24.08 -7.97 13.29
N VAL A 131 -24.33 -6.86 14.00
CA VAL A 131 -24.33 -6.83 15.48
C VAL A 131 -25.74 -6.99 16.06
N SER A 132 -26.79 -6.79 15.25
CA SER A 132 -28.18 -6.93 15.69
C SER A 132 -28.78 -8.31 15.43
N ASP A 133 -28.08 -9.16 14.68
CA ASP A 133 -28.39 -10.58 14.45
C ASP A 133 -27.75 -11.47 15.54
#